data_AF-A0A353BU55-F1
#
_entry.id   AF-A0A353BU55-F1
#
_cell.length_a   1.000
_cell.length_b   1.000
_cell.length_c   1.000
_cell.angle_alpha   90.00
_cell.angle_beta   90.00
_cell.angle_gamma   90.00
#
_symmetry.space_group_name_H-M   'P 1'
#
loop_
_entity.id
_entity.type
_entity.pdbx_description
1 polymer ?
#
loop_
_entity_poly.entity_id
_entity_poly.type
_entity_poly.pdbx_seq_one_letter_code
_entity_poly.pdbx_strand_id
1 'polypeptide(L)' 'IFKLVLENTKPEKIATGENAGKQSKAKYILDEKAKIEARSRVKTLLDRFPVYPELDLELLLKYFG' A
#
# COMPACT_ATOMS: atom_id res chain seq x y z
N ILE A 1 -2.11 2.49 10.58
CA ILE A 1 -2.01 1.88 9.22
C ILE A 1 -0.55 1.81 8.77
N PHE A 2 0.22 2.89 8.86
CA PHE A 2 1.66 2.87 8.55
C PHE A 2 2.47 1.81 9.31
N LYS A 3 2.24 1.66 10.62
CA LYS A 3 2.87 0.62 11.44
C LYS A 3 2.75 -0.78 10.80
N LEU A 4 1.55 -1.17 10.38
CA LEU A 4 1.26 -2.48 9.80
C LEU A 4 1.99 -2.70 8.47
N VAL A 5 2.11 -1.67 7.64
CA VAL A 5 2.86 -1.74 6.38
C VAL A 5 4.36 -1.86 6.64
N LEU A 6 4.89 -1.03 7.54
CA LEU A 6 6.31 -1.00 7.87
C LEU A 6 6.77 -2.29 8.55
N GLU A 7 5.98 -2.85 9.47
CA GLU A 7 6.29 -4.11 10.16
C GLU A 7 6.28 -5.32 9.21
N ASN A 8 5.49 -5.27 8.13
CA ASN A 8 5.38 -6.35 7.15
C ASN A 8 6.24 -6.12 5.89
N THR A 9 7.03 -5.06 5.86
CA THR A 9 7.98 -4.80 4.77
C THR A 9 9.33 -5.41 5.12
N LYS A 10 9.85 -6.30 4.27
CA LYS A 10 11.18 -6.90 4.42
C LYS A 10 12.03 -6.60 3.19
N PRO A 11 13.33 -6.33 3.34
CA PRO A 11 14.20 -6.18 2.18
C PRO A 11 14.30 -7.50 1.42
N GLU A 12 14.18 -7.44 0.09
CA GLU A 12 14.30 -8.61 -0.78
C GLU A 12 15.76 -9.10 -0.77
N LYS A 13 16.02 -10.41 -0.87
CA LYS A 13 17.40 -10.91 -1.02
C LYS A 13 17.83 -10.75 -2.47
N ILE A 14 19.05 -10.22 -2.68
CA ILE A 14 19.62 -10.12 -4.03
C ILE A 14 19.86 -11.54 -4.56
N ALA A 15 19.18 -11.91 -5.65
CA ALA A 15 19.18 -13.26 -6.20
C ALA A 15 20.39 -13.55 -7.13
N THR A 16 21.04 -12.52 -7.68
CA THR A 16 22.09 -12.67 -8.69
C THR A 16 23.23 -11.66 -8.51
N GLY A 17 24.46 -12.05 -8.89
CA GLY A 17 25.66 -11.21 -8.87
C GLY A 17 26.56 -11.37 -7.64
N GLU A 18 27.61 -10.55 -7.55
CA GLU A 18 28.69 -10.59 -6.53
C GLU A 18 28.21 -10.37 -5.08
N ASN A 19 26.98 -9.85 -4.92
CA ASN A 19 26.31 -9.63 -3.64
C ASN A 19 25.09 -10.54 -3.42
N ALA A 20 24.98 -11.63 -4.19
CA ALA A 20 23.93 -12.62 -4.03
C ALA A 20 23.87 -13.13 -2.58
N GLY A 21 22.69 -13.04 -1.96
CA GLY A 21 22.45 -13.39 -0.56
C GLY A 21 22.42 -12.21 0.42
N LYS A 22 22.90 -11.02 0.05
CA LYS A 22 22.74 -9.80 0.87
C LYS A 22 21.34 -9.19 0.69
N GLN A 23 20.87 -8.50 1.73
CA GLN A 23 19.61 -7.76 1.69
C GLN A 23 19.70 -6.62 0.67
N SER A 24 18.72 -6.54 -0.23
CA SER A 24 18.59 -5.48 -1.22
C SER A 24 18.22 -4.18 -0.54
N LYS A 25 18.92 -3.10 -0.87
CA LYS A 25 18.62 -1.74 -0.40
C LYS A 25 17.55 -1.04 -1.25
N ALA A 26 17.26 -1.58 -2.43
CA ALA A 26 16.32 -0.99 -3.40
C ALA A 26 15.03 -1.80 -3.55
N LYS A 27 15.11 -3.12 -3.37
CA LYS A 27 13.97 -4.02 -3.55
C LYS A 27 13.45 -4.51 -2.21
N TYR A 28 12.14 -4.53 -2.06
CA TYR A 28 11.45 -4.93 -0.84
C TYR A 28 10.32 -5.90 -1.19
N ILE A 29 10.04 -6.80 -0.26
CA ILE A 29 8.89 -7.68 -0.27
C ILE A 29 7.94 -7.17 0.80
N LEU A 30 6.71 -6.91 0.40
CA LEU A 30 5.61 -6.59 1.29
C LEU A 30 4.66 -7.79 1.32
N ASP A 31 4.17 -8.18 2.50
CA ASP A 31 3.12 -9.18 2.60
C ASP A 31 1.83 -8.66 1.91
N GLU A 32 1.34 -9.39 0.90
CA GLU A 32 0.10 -9.04 0.19
C GLU A 32 -1.11 -8.98 1.15
N LYS A 33 -1.13 -9.78 2.22
CA LYS A 33 -2.18 -9.68 3.25
C LYS A 33 -2.12 -8.34 3.97
N ALA A 34 -0.93 -7.89 4.35
CA ALA A 34 -0.74 -6.61 5.02
C ALA A 34 -1.11 -5.43 4.11
N LYS A 35 -0.82 -5.54 2.81
CA LYS A 35 -1.23 -4.56 1.79
C LYS A 35 -2.74 -4.46 1.65
N ILE A 36 -3.43 -5.60 1.53
CA ILE A 36 -4.89 -5.67 1.43
C ILE A 36 -5.53 -5.08 2.70
N GLU A 37 -5.04 -5.47 3.87
CA GLU A 37 -5.54 -4.97 5.15
C GLU A 37 -5.34 -3.46 5.30
N ALA A 38 -4.15 -2.95 4.96
CA ALA A 38 -3.87 -1.52 5.01
C ALA A 38 -4.81 -0.74 4.08
N ARG A 39 -4.99 -1.21 2.84
CA ARG A 39 -5.92 -0.59 1.87
C ARG A 39 -7.37 -0.63 2.36
N SER A 40 -7.82 -1.77 2.90
CA SER A 40 -9.17 -1.90 3.45
C SER A 40 -9.42 -0.91 4.58
N ARG A 41 -8.48 -0.77 5.52
CA ARG A 41 -8.60 0.18 6.63
C ARG A 41 -8.64 1.63 6.15
N VAL A 42 -7.84 1.99 5.14
CA VAL A 42 -7.90 3.32 4.52
C VAL A 42 -9.25 3.54 3.85
N LYS A 43 -9.75 2.57 3.08
CA LYS A 43 -11.05 2.67 2.43
C LYS A 43 -12.17 2.90 3.45
N THR A 44 -12.21 2.13 4.53
CA THR A 44 -13.21 2.30 5.60
C THR A 44 -13.15 3.70 6.23
N LEU A 45 -11.96 4.29 6.37
CA LEU A 45 -11.81 5.66 6.87
C LEU A 45 -12.36 6.68 5.88
N LEU A 46 -12.05 6.53 4.59
CA LEU A 46 -12.52 7.44 3.54
C LEU A 46 -14.04 7.33 3.31
N ASP A 47 -14.60 6.12 3.42
CA ASP A 47 -16.04 5.88 3.35
C ASP A 47 -16.78 6.59 4.52
N ARG A 48 -16.14 6.68 5.70
CA ARG A 48 -16.72 7.35 6.89
C ARG A 48 -16.47 8.86 6.90
N PHE A 49 -15.33 9.29 6.40
CA PHE A 49 -14.87 10.68 6.42
C PHE A 49 -14.42 11.06 5.01
N PRO A 50 -15.36 11.41 4.12
CA PRO A 50 -15.00 11.87 2.79
C PRO A 50 -14.17 13.14 2.90
N VAL A 51 -12.99 13.15 2.25
CA VAL A 51 -12.05 14.28 2.28
C VAL A 51 -12.65 15.54 1.64
N TYR A 52 -13.58 15.34 0.70
CA TYR A 52 -14.31 16.41 0.02
C TYR A 52 -15.81 16.12 0.08
N PRO A 53 -16.48 16.45 1.21
CA PRO A 53 -17.91 16.19 1.37
C PRO A 53 -18.78 16.99 0.39
N GLU A 54 -18.28 18.13 -0.10
CA GLU A 54 -18.95 18.99 -1.08
C GLU A 54 -18.84 18.46 -2.52
N LEU A 55 -18.01 17.44 -2.77
CA LEU A 55 -17.87 16.83 -4.09
C LEU A 55 -18.67 15.53 -4.16
N ASP A 56 -19.52 15.43 -5.18
CA ASP A 56 -20.15 14.16 -5.53
C ASP A 56 -19.11 13.25 -6.20
N LEU A 57 -18.45 12.44 -5.38
CA LEU A 57 -17.43 11.50 -5.83
C LEU A 57 -18.00 10.43 -6.77
N GLU A 58 -19.27 10.04 -6.62
CA GLU A 58 -19.91 9.06 -7.50
C GLU A 58 -20.11 9.64 -8.90
N LEU A 59 -20.55 10.90 -8.97
CA LEU A 59 -20.65 11.65 -10.22
C LEU A 59 -19.29 11.77 -10.90
N LEU A 60 -18.25 12.17 -10.17
CA LEU A 60 -16.92 12.34 -10.75
C LEU A 60 -16.34 11.02 -11.26
N LEU A 61 -16.48 9.93 -10.52
CA LEU A 61 -16.03 8.60 -10.96
C LEU A 61 -16.79 8.12 -12.20
N LYS A 62 -18.10 8.41 -12.31
CA LYS A 62 -18.90 8.01 -13.48
C LYS A 62 -18.44 8.67 -14.78
N TYR A 63 -17.94 9.90 -14.73
CA TYR A 63 -17.56 10.67 -15.93
C TYR A 63 -16.06 10.71 -16.19
N PHE A 64 -15.22 10.50 -15.16
CA PHE A 64 -13.76 10.66 -15.26
C PHE A 64 -12.95 9.46 -14.73
N GLY A 65 -13.62 8.42 -14.18
CA GLY A 65 -12.99 7.23 -13.59
C GLY A 65 -12.71 6.10 -14.56
#